data_AF-A0A660Y555-F1
#
_entry.id   AF-A0A660Y555-F1
#
_cell.length_a   1.000
_cell.length_b   1.000
_cell.length_c   1.000
_cell.angle_alpha   90.00
_cell.angle_beta   90.00
_cell.angle_gamma   90.00
#
_symmetry.space_group_name_H-M   'P 1'
#
loop_
_entity.id
_entity.type
_entity.pdbx_description
1 polymer ?
#
loop_
_entity_poly.entity_id
_entity_poly.type
_entity_poly.pdbx_seq_one_letter_code
_entity_poly.pdbx_strand_id
1 'polypeptide(L)'
;MVDFQETSSREVKVRYDRIFPLKDASSYPGSSTLDMVFFVPRERVPLRLWLRTDAERPEVAIDDEVFLPRATYDGPPRWIDLGVTEKLGGFGQLRVRGMSPVEAEESYLVVTARVDEVLSGSLEDVERLLWGISRREAGRTTIAPSRVTVGEPVRFTVRYEASKKGLPPGSYLRFAV
;
A
#
# COMPACT_ATOMS: atom_id res chain seq x y z
N MET A 1 -15.37 -43.81 17.51
CA MET A 1 -15.98 -42.55 17.98
C MET A 1 -14.81 -41.66 18.34
N VAL A 2 -14.39 -40.83 17.39
CA VAL A 2 -13.22 -39.95 17.53
C VAL A 2 -13.77 -38.55 17.43
N ASP A 3 -13.74 -37.82 18.55
CA ASP A 3 -14.11 -36.42 18.61
C ASP A 3 -13.14 -35.63 17.73
N PHE A 4 -13.65 -35.09 16.64
CA PHE A 4 -12.98 -34.04 15.90
C PHE A 4 -13.21 -32.75 16.67
N GLN A 5 -12.18 -32.32 17.41
CA GLN A 5 -12.15 -30.99 17.99
C GLN A 5 -12.27 -29.95 16.88
N GLU A 6 -13.30 -29.14 17.01
CA GLU A 6 -13.60 -27.94 16.26
C GLU A 6 -12.32 -27.09 16.17
N THR A 7 -11.67 -27.09 14.99
CA THR A 7 -10.60 -26.16 14.69
C THR A 7 -11.17 -24.75 14.79
N SER A 8 -10.87 -24.09 15.91
CA SER A 8 -11.04 -22.66 16.12
C SER A 8 -10.63 -21.94 14.85
N SER A 9 -11.62 -21.40 14.15
CA SER A 9 -11.43 -20.56 12.99
C SER A 9 -10.77 -19.29 13.50
N ARG A 10 -9.43 -19.22 13.44
CA ARG A 10 -8.66 -18.02 13.75
C ARG A 10 -9.15 -16.92 12.84
N GLU A 11 -9.77 -15.91 13.44
CA GLU A 11 -10.22 -14.70 12.79
C GLU A 11 -9.03 -14.09 12.01
N VAL A 12 -9.09 -14.15 10.67
CA VAL A 12 -8.10 -13.49 9.83
C VAL A 12 -8.38 -12.00 9.96
N LYS A 13 -7.66 -11.34 10.87
CA LYS A 13 -7.77 -9.90 11.07
C LYS A 13 -7.45 -9.21 9.75
N VAL A 14 -8.47 -8.63 9.11
CA VAL A 14 -8.34 -7.93 7.84
C VAL A 14 -7.36 -6.77 8.04
N ARG A 15 -6.30 -6.74 7.23
CA ARG A 15 -5.36 -5.63 7.26
C ARG A 15 -5.98 -4.46 6.50
N TYR A 16 -6.18 -3.33 7.18
CA TYR A 16 -6.67 -2.10 6.56
C TYR A 16 -5.56 -1.24 5.98
N ASP A 17 -4.37 -1.31 6.58
CA ASP A 17 -3.24 -0.46 6.20
C ASP A 17 -2.84 -0.74 4.74
N ARG A 18 -2.86 0.30 3.91
CA ARG A 18 -2.47 0.30 2.51
C ARG A 18 -1.52 1.45 2.23
N ILE A 19 -0.52 1.18 1.40
CA ILE A 19 0.38 2.17 0.85
C ILE A 19 0.32 1.99 -0.67
N PHE A 20 -0.16 3.02 -1.36
CA PHE A 20 -0.30 3.09 -2.81
C PHE A 20 0.83 3.95 -3.38
N PRO A 21 1.82 3.36 -4.09
CA PRO A 21 2.84 4.13 -4.79
C PRO A 21 2.20 4.88 -5.96
N LEU A 22 2.31 6.21 -6.00
CA LEU A 22 1.65 7.02 -7.03
C LEU A 22 2.34 6.94 -8.40
N LYS A 23 3.58 6.43 -8.45
CA LYS A 23 4.26 6.07 -9.70
C LYS A 23 3.49 5.05 -10.55
N ASP A 24 2.65 4.23 -9.92
CA ASP A 24 1.84 3.23 -10.60
C ASP A 24 0.54 3.86 -11.18
N ALA A 25 0.31 5.16 -10.97
CA ALA A 25 -0.82 5.88 -11.53
C ALA A 25 -0.61 6.15 -13.03
N SER A 26 -1.69 6.04 -13.79
CA SER A 26 -1.72 6.39 -15.20
C SER A 26 -1.71 7.91 -15.36
N SER A 27 -0.85 8.39 -16.26
CA SER A 27 -0.82 9.78 -16.73
C SER A 27 -1.22 9.82 -18.19
N TYR A 28 -1.95 10.85 -18.60
CA TYR A 28 -2.46 11.01 -19.96
C TYR A 28 -1.99 12.32 -20.58
N PRO A 29 -1.54 12.33 -21.85
CA PRO A 29 -1.17 13.56 -22.53
C PRO A 29 -2.31 14.59 -22.51
N GLY A 30 -2.00 15.82 -22.05
CA GLY A 30 -2.99 16.91 -21.93
C GLY A 30 -3.85 16.88 -20.68
N SER A 31 -3.70 15.87 -19.80
CA SER A 31 -4.33 15.82 -18.48
C SER A 31 -3.33 16.19 -17.39
N SER A 32 -3.76 16.98 -16.42
CA SER A 32 -3.03 17.25 -15.17
C SER A 32 -3.41 16.29 -14.04
N THR A 33 -4.13 15.21 -14.38
CA THR A 33 -4.63 14.22 -13.43
C THR A 33 -3.89 12.90 -13.59
N LEU A 34 -3.51 12.31 -12.45
CA LEU A 34 -3.01 10.96 -12.33
C LEU A 34 -4.14 10.05 -11.83
N ASP A 35 -4.37 8.93 -12.51
CA ASP A 35 -5.48 8.01 -12.20
C ASP A 35 -4.97 6.62 -11.81
N MET A 36 -5.56 6.02 -10.78
CA MET A 36 -5.22 4.68 -10.32
C MET A 36 -6.46 3.94 -9.82
N VAL A 37 -6.51 2.63 -10.02
CA VAL A 37 -7.48 1.78 -9.32
C VAL A 37 -7.09 1.66 -7.86
N PHE A 38 -8.05 1.93 -7.00
CA PHE A 38 -7.91 1.90 -5.55
C PHE A 38 -8.69 0.71 -4.98
N PHE A 39 -8.14 0.06 -3.95
CA PHE A 39 -8.87 -0.96 -3.20
C PHE A 39 -8.56 -0.91 -1.71
N VAL A 40 -9.61 -0.81 -0.89
CA VAL A 40 -9.57 -1.02 0.56
C VAL A 40 -10.67 -1.98 0.99
N PRO A 41 -10.50 -2.74 2.09
CA PRO A 41 -11.56 -3.61 2.60
C PRO A 41 -12.87 -2.85 2.85
N ARG A 42 -14.03 -3.50 2.61
CA ARG A 42 -15.38 -2.89 2.68
C ARG A 42 -15.95 -2.72 4.09
N GLU A 43 -15.14 -2.78 5.13
CA GLU A 43 -15.65 -2.65 6.50
C GLU A 43 -15.77 -1.18 6.88
N ARG A 44 -16.86 -0.82 7.56
CA ARG A 44 -17.12 0.55 8.03
C ARG A 44 -16.28 0.84 9.27
N VAL A 45 -14.98 0.99 9.06
CA VAL A 45 -14.06 1.49 10.07
C VAL A 45 -13.57 2.88 9.67
N PRO A 46 -13.30 3.78 10.63
CA PRO A 46 -12.62 5.03 10.34
C PRO A 46 -11.25 4.76 9.72
N LEU A 47 -11.01 5.36 8.56
CA LEU A 47 -9.72 5.32 7.86
C LEU A 47 -9.15 6.74 7.76
N ARG A 48 -7.88 6.90 8.14
CA ARG A 48 -7.13 8.14 7.93
C ARG A 48 -6.31 8.05 6.66
N LEU A 49 -6.31 9.14 5.90
CA LEU A 49 -5.57 9.28 4.66
C LEU A 49 -4.40 10.22 4.86
N TRP A 50 -3.25 9.81 4.31
CA TRP A 50 -2.03 10.60 4.32
C TRP A 50 -1.42 10.59 2.92
N LEU A 51 -0.90 11.73 2.49
CA LEU A 51 -0.18 11.85 1.23
C LEU A 51 1.26 12.29 1.50
N ARG A 52 2.22 11.47 1.07
CA ARG A 52 3.64 11.84 1.01
C ARG A 52 3.94 12.36 -0.38
N THR A 53 4.33 13.63 -0.52
CA THR A 53 4.65 14.21 -1.83
C THR A 53 5.36 15.55 -1.72
N ASP A 54 6.20 15.87 -2.69
CA ASP A 54 6.79 17.21 -2.86
C ASP A 54 5.92 18.18 -3.68
N ALA A 55 4.85 17.68 -4.33
CA ALA A 55 3.93 18.51 -5.09
C ALA A 55 3.32 19.59 -4.20
N GLU A 56 3.28 20.85 -4.64
CA GLU A 56 2.92 22.01 -3.80
C GLU A 56 1.45 22.05 -3.37
N ARG A 57 0.52 21.67 -4.25
CA ARG A 57 -0.92 21.74 -4.00
C ARG A 57 -1.65 20.53 -4.61
N PRO A 58 -1.37 19.31 -4.11
CA PRO A 58 -2.02 18.12 -4.59
C PRO A 58 -3.48 18.10 -4.10
N GLU A 59 -4.39 17.71 -4.99
CA GLU A 59 -5.76 17.37 -4.62
C GLU A 59 -5.96 15.87 -4.82
N VAL A 60 -6.48 15.19 -3.79
CA VAL A 60 -6.77 13.76 -3.84
C VAL A 60 -8.28 13.57 -3.89
N ALA A 61 -8.76 12.83 -4.87
CA ALA A 61 -10.14 12.40 -4.94
C ALA A 61 -10.21 10.87 -5.04
N ILE A 62 -11.16 10.26 -4.34
CA ILE A 62 -11.48 8.83 -4.48
C ILE A 62 -12.97 8.74 -4.80
N ASP A 63 -13.26 8.23 -5.99
CA ASP A 63 -14.62 8.23 -6.57
C ASP A 63 -15.21 9.65 -6.60
N ASP A 64 -16.23 9.91 -5.79
CA ASP A 64 -16.93 11.20 -5.68
C ASP A 64 -16.47 12.04 -4.48
N GLU A 65 -15.60 11.50 -3.62
CA GLU A 65 -15.10 12.19 -2.43
C GLU A 65 -13.79 12.91 -2.72
N VAL A 66 -13.71 14.18 -2.33
CA VAL A 66 -12.50 15.00 -2.44
C VAL A 66 -11.89 15.20 -1.05
N PHE A 67 -10.61 14.91 -0.93
CA PHE A 67 -9.82 15.03 0.28
C PHE A 67 -8.85 16.19 0.15
N LEU A 68 -9.12 17.26 0.89
CA LEU A 68 -8.27 18.44 0.92
C LEU A 68 -7.25 18.34 2.06
N PRO A 69 -6.05 18.92 1.90
CA PRO A 69 -5.05 19.03 2.96
C PRO A 69 -5.64 19.67 4.24
N ARG A 70 -5.55 18.97 5.36
CA ARG A 70 -5.93 19.48 6.69
C ARG A 70 -4.75 20.01 7.49
N ALA A 71 -3.63 19.29 7.40
CA ALA A 71 -2.38 19.66 8.04
C ALA A 71 -1.21 19.18 7.18
N THR A 72 -0.11 19.94 7.23
CA THR A 72 1.15 19.58 6.57
C THR A 72 2.22 19.47 7.65
N TYR A 73 2.99 18.39 7.59
CA TYR A 73 4.07 18.13 8.52
C TYR A 73 5.41 18.29 7.79
N ASP A 74 6.29 19.11 8.38
CA ASP A 74 7.51 19.57 7.75
C ASP A 74 8.57 18.47 7.58
N GLY A 75 9.36 18.61 6.51
CA GLY A 75 10.48 17.74 6.13
C GLY A 75 10.27 17.13 4.74
N PRO A 76 11.15 17.38 3.75
CA PRO A 76 10.98 16.81 2.42
C PRO A 76 11.32 15.31 2.40
N PRO A 77 10.47 14.46 1.81
CA PRO A 77 9.16 14.80 1.29
C PRO A 77 8.09 14.88 2.38
N ARG A 78 7.28 15.92 2.26
CA ARG A 78 6.31 16.32 3.28
C ARG A 78 5.15 15.33 3.36
N TRP A 79 4.64 15.17 4.58
CA TRP A 79 3.42 14.41 4.84
C TRP A 79 2.24 15.37 4.98
N ILE A 80 1.17 15.07 4.24
CA ILE A 80 -0.07 15.83 4.24
C ILE A 80 -1.17 14.95 4.84
N ASP A 81 -1.78 15.40 5.92
CA ASP A 81 -2.98 14.78 6.49
C ASP A 81 -4.19 15.18 5.64
N LEU A 82 -4.88 14.19 5.10
CA LEU A 82 -6.10 14.34 4.31
C LEU A 82 -7.36 14.09 5.15
N GLY A 83 -7.19 13.73 6.43
CA GLY A 83 -8.25 13.52 7.39
C GLY A 83 -8.77 12.08 7.47
N VAL A 84 -9.83 11.93 8.27
CA VAL A 84 -10.48 10.65 8.55
C VAL A 84 -11.81 10.56 7.80
N THR A 85 -12.12 9.37 7.28
CA THR A 85 -13.37 9.06 6.59
C THR A 85 -13.82 7.61 6.87
N GLU A 86 -15.12 7.38 6.84
CA GLU A 86 -15.73 6.04 6.92
C GLU A 86 -16.37 5.61 5.58
N LYS A 87 -16.24 6.47 4.55
CA LYS A 87 -16.93 6.29 3.27
C LYS A 87 -16.18 5.39 2.29
N LEU A 88 -14.91 5.09 2.56
CA LEU A 88 -14.09 4.28 1.67
C LEU A 88 -14.38 2.79 1.89
N GLY A 89 -14.44 2.03 0.80
CA GLY A 89 -14.68 0.60 0.86
C GLY A 89 -14.82 -0.06 -0.51
N GLY A 90 -14.04 -1.10 -0.74
CA GLY A 90 -14.04 -1.86 -1.99
C GLY A 90 -13.16 -1.22 -3.05
N PHE A 91 -13.48 -1.49 -4.31
CA PHE A 91 -12.80 -0.90 -5.45
C PHE A 91 -13.34 0.50 -5.75
N GLY A 92 -12.44 1.41 -6.10
CA GLY A 92 -12.76 2.77 -6.53
C GLY A 92 -11.67 3.33 -7.45
N GLN A 93 -11.85 4.58 -7.88
CA GLN A 93 -10.87 5.31 -8.68
C GLN A 93 -10.22 6.42 -7.84
N LEU A 94 -8.92 6.30 -7.63
CA LEU A 94 -8.08 7.37 -7.10
C LEU A 94 -7.71 8.33 -8.24
N ARG A 95 -7.92 9.63 -8.01
CA ARG A 95 -7.49 10.72 -8.90
C ARG A 95 -6.65 11.70 -8.11
N VAL A 96 -5.47 12.02 -8.62
CA VAL A 96 -4.57 13.01 -8.02
C VAL A 96 -4.35 14.14 -9.01
N ARG A 97 -4.65 15.38 -8.61
CA ARG A 97 -4.43 16.60 -9.42
C ARG A 97 -3.35 17.45 -8.80
N GLY A 98 -2.74 18.33 -9.60
CA GLY A 98 -1.70 19.24 -9.11
C GLY A 98 -0.39 18.51 -8.77
N MET A 99 -0.18 17.34 -9.37
CA MET A 99 1.02 16.51 -9.23
C MET A 99 1.46 16.05 -10.61
N SER A 100 2.73 16.27 -10.93
CA SER A 100 3.37 15.78 -12.14
C SER A 100 3.75 14.29 -12.02
N PRO A 101 3.94 13.58 -13.14
CA PRO A 101 4.44 12.21 -13.11
C PRO A 101 5.79 12.07 -12.40
N VAL A 102 6.67 13.07 -12.52
CA VAL A 102 7.98 13.09 -11.85
C VAL A 102 7.82 13.17 -10.33
N GLU A 103 6.91 13.99 -9.83
CA GLU A 103 6.61 14.05 -8.39
C GLU A 103 5.95 12.75 -7.91
N ALA A 104 5.17 12.08 -8.76
CA ALA A 104 4.50 10.83 -8.43
C ALA A 104 5.46 9.66 -8.19
N GLU A 105 6.63 9.65 -8.82
CA GLU A 105 7.66 8.60 -8.67
C GLU A 105 8.01 8.32 -7.20
N GLU A 106 8.11 9.38 -6.41
CA GLU A 106 8.47 9.33 -4.99
C GLU A 106 7.28 9.64 -4.07
N SER A 107 6.05 9.68 -4.60
CA SER A 107 4.84 10.00 -3.83
C SER A 107 4.03 8.76 -3.47
N TYR A 108 3.38 8.82 -2.32
CA TYR A 108 2.63 7.69 -1.77
C TYR A 108 1.34 8.18 -1.11
N LEU A 109 0.23 7.51 -1.43
CA LEU A 109 -1.00 7.62 -0.64
C LEU A 109 -1.03 6.49 0.39
N VAL A 110 -1.22 6.84 1.65
CA VAL A 110 -1.34 5.89 2.75
C VAL A 110 -2.76 5.95 3.30
N VAL A 111 -3.36 4.79 3.47
CA VAL A 111 -4.67 4.62 4.11
C VAL A 111 -4.50 3.69 5.29
N THR A 112 -4.93 4.12 6.48
CA THR A 112 -4.70 3.39 7.72
C THR A 112 -5.92 3.43 8.63
N ALA A 113 -6.19 2.33 9.34
CA ALA A 113 -7.19 2.29 10.40
C ALA A 113 -6.66 2.87 11.73
N ARG A 114 -5.37 3.18 11.81
CA ARG A 114 -4.76 3.82 12.99
C ARG A 114 -4.96 5.32 12.94
N VAL A 115 -6.20 5.75 13.21
CA VAL A 115 -6.62 7.14 13.02
C VAL A 115 -5.90 8.15 13.90
N ASP A 116 -5.34 7.73 15.04
CA ASP A 116 -4.63 8.62 15.96
C ASP A 116 -3.13 8.76 15.65
N GLU A 117 -2.61 7.94 14.73
CA GLU A 117 -1.19 7.97 14.36
C GLU A 117 -0.88 9.13 13.42
N VAL A 118 0.21 9.83 13.71
CA VAL A 118 0.78 10.89 12.86
C VAL A 118 1.93 10.30 12.06
N LEU A 119 1.81 10.28 10.74
CA LEU A 119 2.88 9.78 9.87
C LEU A 119 3.99 10.82 9.74
N SER A 120 5.23 10.35 9.83
CA SER A 120 6.43 11.16 9.70
C SER A 120 7.61 10.30 9.25
N GLY A 121 8.71 10.95 8.87
CA GLY A 121 9.94 10.27 8.46
C GLY A 121 9.86 9.66 7.05
N SER A 122 10.69 8.65 6.82
CA SER A 122 10.78 7.96 5.53
C SER A 122 9.60 7.01 5.29
N LEU A 123 9.44 6.56 4.05
CA LEU A 123 8.49 5.47 3.76
C LEU A 123 8.80 4.22 4.59
N GLU A 124 10.06 3.89 4.79
CA GLU A 124 10.51 2.72 5.54
C GLU A 124 10.15 2.81 7.03
N ASP A 125 10.07 4.03 7.59
CA ASP A 125 9.58 4.27 8.95
C ASP A 125 8.07 4.05 9.04
N VAL A 126 7.31 4.55 8.06
CA VAL A 126 5.86 4.32 7.96
C VAL A 126 5.52 2.86 7.74
N GLU A 127 6.27 2.14 6.89
CA GLU A 127 6.11 0.70 6.73
C GLU A 127 6.36 -0.05 8.05
N ARG A 128 7.41 0.31 8.79
CA ARG A 128 7.66 -0.28 10.11
C ARG A 128 6.55 0.04 11.11
N LEU A 129 6.05 1.27 11.13
CA LEU A 129 4.93 1.67 11.98
C LEU A 129 3.68 0.83 11.69
N LEU A 130 3.25 0.82 10.42
CA LEU A 130 2.00 0.16 10.00
C LEU A 130 2.13 -1.36 9.98
N TRP A 131 3.28 -1.87 9.57
CA TRP A 131 3.45 -3.27 9.21
C TRP A 131 4.43 -4.06 10.07
N GLY A 132 5.15 -3.41 10.98
CA GLY A 132 6.17 -4.02 11.83
C GLY A 132 7.49 -4.32 11.11
N ILE A 133 7.56 -4.13 9.79
CA ILE A 133 8.74 -4.38 8.96
C ILE A 133 8.66 -3.52 7.69
N SER A 134 9.81 -3.07 7.19
CA SER A 134 9.87 -2.41 5.87
C SER A 134 9.95 -3.42 4.73
N ARG A 135 9.55 -3.04 3.52
CA ARG A 135 9.65 -3.91 2.32
C ARG A 135 11.09 -4.34 2.08
N ARG A 136 12.06 -3.44 2.30
CA ARG A 136 13.50 -3.73 2.16
C ARG A 136 13.99 -4.78 3.16
N GLU A 137 13.32 -4.91 4.30
CA GLU A 137 13.63 -5.88 5.34
C GLU A 137 12.84 -7.20 5.17
N ALA A 138 11.84 -7.25 4.29
CA ALA A 138 10.98 -8.41 4.10
C ALA A 138 11.67 -9.60 3.39
N GLY A 139 12.95 -9.49 3.03
CA GLY A 139 13.71 -10.55 2.37
C GLY A 139 13.73 -10.43 0.85
N ARG A 140 14.06 -11.53 0.16
CA ARG A 140 14.20 -11.57 -1.30
C ARG A 140 13.60 -12.86 -1.86
N THR A 141 12.88 -12.73 -2.96
CA THR A 141 12.41 -13.88 -3.75
C THR A 141 13.19 -13.96 -5.06
N THR A 142 13.58 -15.16 -5.45
CA THR A 142 14.21 -15.44 -6.75
C THR A 142 13.47 -16.57 -7.47
N ILE A 143 13.46 -16.51 -8.80
CA ILE A 143 12.92 -17.57 -9.68
C ILE A 143 14.00 -18.01 -10.65
N ALA A 144 14.19 -19.32 -10.80
CA ALA A 144 15.20 -19.92 -11.67
C ALA A 144 14.61 -21.10 -12.48
N PRO A 145 14.84 -21.19 -13.81
CA PRO A 145 15.51 -20.18 -14.64
C PRO A 145 14.65 -18.91 -14.78
N SER A 146 15.29 -17.75 -14.99
CA SER A 146 14.58 -16.46 -15.16
C SER A 146 14.17 -16.17 -16.62
N ARG A 147 14.64 -17.00 -17.57
CA ARG A 147 14.33 -16.92 -19.00
C ARG A 147 14.22 -18.32 -19.57
N VAL A 148 13.24 -18.54 -20.45
CA VAL A 148 12.97 -19.83 -21.09
C VAL A 148 12.54 -19.62 -22.55
N THR A 149 12.71 -20.66 -23.37
CA THR A 149 12.14 -20.70 -24.72
C THR A 149 10.62 -20.85 -24.64
N VAL A 150 9.89 -20.08 -25.45
CA VAL A 150 8.43 -20.18 -25.52
C VAL A 150 8.01 -21.48 -26.22
N GLY A 151 7.02 -22.16 -25.66
CA GLY A 151 6.42 -23.37 -26.25
C GLY A 151 6.90 -24.69 -25.64
N GLU A 152 7.90 -24.66 -24.77
CA GLU A 152 8.42 -25.86 -24.09
C GLU A 152 8.05 -25.85 -22.60
N PRO A 153 7.62 -26.99 -22.02
CA PRO A 153 7.44 -27.09 -20.57
C PRO A 153 8.78 -26.94 -19.84
N VAL A 154 8.85 -25.98 -18.91
CA VAL A 154 10.03 -25.77 -18.06
C VAL A 154 9.65 -25.82 -16.58
N ARG A 155 10.52 -26.44 -15.76
CA ARG A 155 10.39 -26.42 -14.30
C ARG A 155 11.08 -25.18 -13.74
N PHE A 156 10.31 -24.34 -13.05
CA PHE A 156 10.82 -23.21 -12.30
C PHE A 156 11.01 -23.58 -10.82
N THR A 157 12.07 -23.06 -10.23
CA THR A 157 12.31 -23.09 -8.78
C THR A 157 12.16 -21.67 -8.26
N VAL A 158 11.21 -21.47 -7.35
CA VAL A 158 11.04 -20.21 -6.63
C VAL A 158 11.63 -20.36 -5.23
N ARG A 159 12.54 -19.46 -4.85
CA ARG A 159 13.16 -19.45 -3.53
C ARG A 159 12.88 -18.12 -2.84
N TYR A 160 12.51 -18.19 -1.58
CA TYR A 160 12.44 -17.04 -0.69
C TYR A 160 13.55 -17.12 0.36
N GLU A 161 14.27 -16.02 0.54
CA GLU A 161 15.32 -15.83 1.53
C GLU A 161 14.90 -14.70 2.47
N ALA A 162 14.64 -15.01 3.74
CA ALA A 162 14.34 -14.00 4.74
C ALA A 162 15.55 -13.10 4.99
N SER A 163 15.30 -11.84 5.38
CA SER A 163 16.39 -10.96 5.82
C SER A 163 16.96 -11.42 7.17
N LYS A 164 18.09 -10.81 7.59
CA LYS A 164 18.72 -11.09 8.89
C LYS A 164 17.78 -10.87 10.09
N LYS A 165 16.78 -10.00 9.96
CA LYS A 165 15.79 -9.72 11.02
C LYS A 165 14.65 -10.74 11.07
N GLY A 166 14.51 -11.57 10.04
CA GLY A 166 13.36 -12.46 9.89
C GLY A 166 12.07 -11.70 9.58
N LEU A 167 10.97 -12.45 9.46
CA LEU A 167 9.63 -11.88 9.33
C LEU A 167 8.99 -11.72 10.72
N PRO A 168 8.11 -10.72 10.93
CA PRO A 168 7.36 -10.59 12.17
C PRO A 168 6.53 -11.85 12.50
N PRO A 169 6.32 -12.18 13.78
CA PRO A 169 5.46 -13.29 14.18
C PRO A 169 4.07 -13.21 13.55
N GLY A 170 3.55 -14.36 13.10
CA GLY A 170 2.24 -14.44 12.43
C GLY A 170 2.23 -14.01 10.96
N SER A 171 3.39 -13.69 10.38
CA SER A 171 3.50 -13.43 8.93
C SER A 171 3.25 -14.69 8.11
N TYR A 172 2.66 -14.53 6.93
CA TYR A 172 2.44 -15.60 5.95
C TYR A 172 3.23 -15.31 4.67
N LEU A 173 3.81 -16.36 4.07
CA LEU A 173 4.39 -16.31 2.74
C LEU A 173 3.36 -16.83 1.74
N ARG A 174 2.99 -15.98 0.77
CA ARG A 174 2.14 -16.38 -0.35
C ARG A 174 3.00 -16.55 -1.59
N PHE A 175 3.01 -17.77 -2.13
CA PHE A 175 3.46 -18.03 -3.49
C PHE A 175 2.25 -17.98 -4.40
N ALA A 176 2.25 -17.06 -5.37
CA ALA A 176 1.22 -16.94 -6.39
C ALA A 176 1.91 -17.00 -7.77
N VAL A 177 1.32 -17.73 -8.70
CA VAL A 177 1.76 -17.91 -10.10
C VAL A 177 0.71 -17.31 -11.00
#